data_AF-A0A1T5ATP3-F1
#
_entry.id   AF-A0A1T5ATP3-F1
#
_cell.length_a   1.000
_cell.length_b   1.000
_cell.length_c   1.000
_cell.angle_alpha   90.00
_cell.angle_beta   90.00
_cell.angle_gamma   90.00
#
_symmetry.space_group_name_H-M   'P 1'
#
loop_
_entity.id
_entity.type
_entity.pdbx_description
1 polymer ?
#
loop_
_entity_poly.entity_id
_entity_poly.type
_entity_poly.pdbx_seq_one_letter_code
_entity_poly.pdbx_strand_id
1 'polypeptide(L)'
;MTNSLFKGTQIILFTVLAITILYFGKEVLAPLAMAGILAMLFLGPSTFFENKGMPRWVSALIAIACLLIICSGIIFLLNWQLQSFAAQLEDMKKNMGDMVSKLQSWIESRVGIDEARQKAIVEEQMKNGAEGGSTSIIPALFGMLVDFILVLVYIYLLLIYRSRIKAFLLKRRLPPVTASNIRRPRAKYLRIFSAFSSSFIEVDRKICTA
;
A
#
# COMPACT_ATOMS: atom_id res chain seq x y z
N MET A 1 20.94 -49.09 14.88
CA MET A 1 20.81 -47.77 15.55
C MET A 1 21.02 -46.56 14.62
N THR A 2 21.52 -46.72 13.39
CA THR A 2 21.84 -45.63 12.44
C THR A 2 20.63 -44.87 11.86
N ASN A 3 19.44 -45.48 11.79
CA ASN A 3 18.24 -44.87 11.19
C ASN A 3 17.64 -43.71 12.00
N SER A 4 17.92 -43.61 13.30
CA SER A 4 17.44 -42.51 14.16
C SER A 4 18.21 -41.21 13.89
N LEU A 5 19.54 -41.32 13.75
CA LEU A 5 20.43 -40.19 13.47
C LEU A 5 20.16 -39.59 12.09
N PHE A 6 19.97 -40.42 11.06
CA PHE A 6 19.64 -39.95 9.71
C PHE A 6 18.29 -39.21 9.64
N LYS A 7 17.26 -39.67 10.37
CA LYS A 7 15.97 -38.96 10.45
C LYS A 7 16.10 -37.61 11.14
N GLY A 8 16.88 -37.53 12.21
CA GLY A 8 17.18 -36.27 12.90
C GLY A 8 17.88 -35.27 11.97
N THR A 9 18.93 -35.72 11.26
CA THR A 9 19.63 -34.89 10.27
C THR A 9 18.72 -34.45 9.12
N GLN A 10 17.85 -35.32 8.60
CA GLN A 10 16.90 -34.96 7.54
C GLN A 10 15.90 -33.89 7.98
N ILE A 11 15.42 -33.96 9.23
CA ILE A 11 14.49 -32.96 9.79
C ILE A 11 15.20 -31.61 9.92
N ILE A 12 16.41 -31.59 10.49
CA ILE A 12 17.18 -30.35 10.64
C ILE A 12 17.51 -29.73 9.27
N LEU A 13 17.93 -30.56 8.31
CA LEU A 13 18.21 -30.12 6.94
C LEU A 13 16.96 -29.51 6.29
N PHE A 14 15.81 -30.17 6.40
CA PHE A 14 14.55 -29.68 5.85
C PHE A 14 14.13 -28.36 6.50
N THR A 15 14.27 -28.24 7.82
CA THR A 15 13.93 -27.01 8.55
C THR A 15 14.83 -25.84 8.16
N VAL A 16 16.15 -26.05 8.07
CA VAL A 16 17.09 -24.99 7.63
C VAL A 16 16.76 -24.55 6.21
N LEU A 17 16.52 -25.50 5.30
CA LEU A 17 16.20 -25.21 3.91
C LEU A 17 14.86 -24.48 3.77
N ALA A 18 13.86 -24.85 4.56
CA ALA A 18 12.59 -24.13 4.64
C ALA A 18 12.75 -22.69 5.15
N ILE A 19 13.58 -22.47 6.19
CA ILE A 19 13.87 -21.13 6.72
C ILE A 19 14.61 -20.29 5.67
N THR A 20 15.58 -20.85 4.96
CA THR A 20 16.31 -20.15 3.89
C THR A 20 15.37 -19.72 2.77
N ILE A 21 14.49 -20.61 2.30
CA ILE A 21 13.49 -20.27 1.28
C ILE A 21 12.55 -19.17 1.79
N LEU A 22 12.12 -19.25 3.06
CA LEU A 22 11.23 -18.25 3.65
C LEU A 22 11.91 -16.88 3.81
N TYR A 23 13.21 -16.87 4.13
CA TYR A 23 14.00 -15.64 4.28
C TYR A 23 14.12 -14.88 2.96
N PHE A 24 14.45 -15.57 1.86
CA PHE A 24 14.47 -14.97 0.52
C PHE A 24 13.06 -14.69 -0.01
N GLY A 25 12.09 -15.55 0.34
CA GLY A 25 10.70 -15.40 -0.07
C GLY A 25 9.95 -14.27 0.63
N LYS A 26 10.51 -13.65 1.68
CA LYS A 26 9.84 -12.59 2.46
C LYS A 26 9.37 -11.43 1.58
N GLU A 27 10.15 -11.07 0.57
CA GLU A 27 9.88 -9.96 -0.35
C GLU A 27 8.66 -10.24 -1.22
N VAL A 28 8.33 -11.51 -1.45
CA VAL A 28 7.13 -11.95 -2.17
C VAL A 28 5.98 -12.21 -1.20
N LEU A 29 6.26 -12.78 -0.02
CA LEU A 29 5.24 -13.12 0.97
C LEU A 29 4.60 -11.89 1.61
N ALA A 30 5.36 -10.80 1.83
CA ALA A 30 4.82 -9.59 2.45
C ALA A 30 3.75 -8.90 1.56
N PRO A 31 4.01 -8.61 0.26
CA PRO A 31 2.98 -8.12 -0.65
C PRO A 31 1.81 -9.09 -0.81
N LEU A 32 2.06 -10.40 -0.81
CA LEU A 32 1.01 -11.42 -0.89
C LEU A 32 0.08 -11.39 0.33
N ALA A 33 0.63 -11.22 1.55
CA ALA A 33 -0.15 -11.10 2.77
C ALA A 33 -1.00 -9.81 2.76
N MET A 34 -0.40 -8.69 2.35
CA MET A 34 -1.09 -7.41 2.22
C MET A 34 -2.22 -7.47 1.18
N ALA A 35 -1.93 -8.08 0.03
CA ALA A 35 -2.92 -8.36 -1.00
C ALA A 35 -4.03 -9.30 -0.51
N GLY A 36 -3.75 -10.22 0.40
CA GLY A 36 -4.76 -11.08 1.02
C GLY A 36 -5.77 -10.30 1.86
N ILE A 37 -5.28 -9.37 2.68
CA ILE A 37 -6.13 -8.47 3.48
C ILE A 37 -6.98 -7.59 2.55
N LEU A 38 -6.35 -6.97 1.54
CA LEU A 38 -7.04 -6.13 0.57
C LEU A 38 -8.04 -6.94 -0.28
N ALA A 39 -7.71 -8.15 -0.71
CA ALA A 39 -8.62 -9.01 -1.46
C ALA A 39 -9.85 -9.41 -0.63
N MET A 40 -9.69 -9.55 0.69
CA MET A 40 -10.80 -9.78 1.60
C MET A 40 -11.71 -8.55 1.71
N LEU A 41 -11.15 -7.34 1.70
CA LEU A 41 -11.90 -6.08 1.64
C LEU A 41 -12.64 -5.92 0.30
N PHE A 42 -11.96 -6.18 -0.82
CA PHE A 42 -12.52 -6.08 -2.17
C PHE A 42 -13.49 -7.21 -2.55
N LEU A 43 -13.68 -8.19 -1.67
CA LEU A 43 -14.62 -9.27 -1.86
C LEU A 43 -16.07 -8.76 -1.99
N GLY A 44 -16.43 -7.71 -1.26
CA GLY A 44 -17.74 -7.07 -1.34
C GLY A 44 -18.04 -6.51 -2.74
N PRO A 45 -17.26 -5.52 -3.23
CA PRO A 45 -17.40 -4.96 -4.57
C PRO A 45 -17.39 -6.03 -5.67
N SER A 46 -16.45 -6.97 -5.61
CA SER A 46 -16.35 -8.05 -6.60
C SER A 46 -17.62 -8.91 -6.66
N THR A 47 -18.22 -9.22 -5.51
CA THR A 47 -19.45 -10.03 -5.45
C THR A 47 -20.67 -9.24 -5.93
N PHE A 48 -20.70 -7.92 -5.74
CA PHE A 48 -21.73 -7.05 -6.31
C PHE A 48 -21.74 -7.12 -7.84
N PHE A 49 -20.57 -7.05 -8.48
CA PHE A 49 -20.46 -7.21 -9.94
C PHE A 49 -20.76 -8.64 -10.41
N GLU A 50 -20.35 -9.68 -9.66
CA GLU A 50 -20.72 -11.07 -9.98
C GLU A 50 -22.25 -11.29 -9.94
N ASN A 51 -22.93 -10.64 -9.00
CA ASN A 51 -24.40 -10.73 -8.88
C ASN A 51 -25.13 -10.10 -10.08
N LYS A 52 -24.47 -9.20 -10.82
CA LYS A 52 -25.00 -8.59 -12.05
C LYS A 52 -24.84 -9.47 -13.29
N GLY A 53 -24.37 -10.71 -13.12
CA GLY A 53 -24.27 -11.73 -14.18
C GLY A 53 -22.93 -11.80 -14.89
N MET A 54 -21.92 -11.05 -14.44
CA MET A 54 -20.60 -11.03 -15.06
C MET A 54 -19.75 -12.28 -14.73
N PRO A 55 -18.89 -12.74 -15.65
CA PRO A 55 -17.94 -13.80 -15.37
C PRO A 55 -16.89 -13.30 -14.37
N ARG A 56 -16.44 -14.20 -13.48
CA ARG A 56 -15.60 -13.87 -12.31
C ARG A 56 -14.34 -13.04 -12.61
N TRP A 57 -13.69 -13.31 -13.74
CA TRP A 57 -12.47 -12.59 -14.14
C TRP A 57 -12.77 -11.12 -14.46
N VAL A 58 -13.90 -10.84 -15.11
CA VAL A 58 -14.37 -9.47 -15.41
C VAL A 58 -14.74 -8.73 -14.13
N SER A 59 -15.46 -9.39 -13.21
CA SER A 59 -15.82 -8.77 -11.92
C SER A 59 -14.58 -8.43 -11.07
N ALA A 60 -13.53 -9.25 -11.12
CA ALA A 60 -12.26 -8.97 -10.45
C ALA A 60 -11.52 -7.79 -11.10
N LEU A 61 -11.49 -7.74 -12.43
CA LEU A 61 -10.85 -6.67 -13.19
C LEU A 61 -11.52 -5.31 -12.92
N ILE A 62 -12.85 -5.26 -12.90
CA ILE A 62 -13.61 -4.04 -12.58
C ILE A 62 -13.36 -3.58 -11.15
N ALA A 63 -13.29 -4.50 -10.18
CA ALA A 63 -13.00 -4.16 -8.79
C ALA A 63 -11.61 -3.50 -8.66
N ILE A 64 -10.62 -4.00 -9.39
CA ILE A 64 -9.26 -3.42 -9.43
C ILE A 64 -9.23 -2.09 -10.16
N ALA A 65 -9.93 -1.97 -11.30
CA ALA A 65 -10.02 -0.71 -12.02
C ALA A 65 -10.66 0.39 -11.14
N CYS A 66 -11.68 0.05 -10.36
CA CYS A 66 -12.28 0.96 -9.39
C CYS A 66 -11.29 1.39 -8.29
N LEU A 67 -10.49 0.45 -7.76
CA LEU A 67 -9.41 0.75 -6.81
C LEU A 67 -8.42 1.75 -7.40
N LEU A 68 -7.95 1.49 -8.63
CA LEU A 68 -7.01 2.35 -9.33
C LEU A 68 -7.56 3.77 -9.51
N ILE A 69 -8.81 3.90 -9.95
CA ILE A 69 -9.46 5.20 -10.15
C ILE A 69 -9.52 5.99 -8.84
N ILE A 70 -9.94 5.35 -7.74
CA ILE A 70 -10.02 5.98 -6.42
C ILE A 70 -8.62 6.43 -5.98
N CYS A 71 -7.62 5.56 -6.10
CA CYS A 71 -6.25 5.84 -5.67
C CYS A 71 -5.63 6.98 -6.49
N SER A 72 -5.76 6.94 -7.83
CA SER A 72 -5.30 8.03 -8.71
C SER A 72 -6.04 9.34 -8.43
N GLY A 73 -7.32 9.28 -8.12
CA GLY A 73 -8.12 10.46 -7.76
C GLY A 73 -7.61 11.11 -6.48
N ILE A 74 -7.29 10.31 -5.45
CA ILE A 74 -6.71 10.81 -4.20
C ILE A 74 -5.34 11.46 -4.46
N ILE A 75 -4.46 10.79 -5.21
CA ILE A 75 -3.13 11.33 -5.53
C ILE A 75 -3.23 12.64 -6.31
N PHE A 76 -4.13 12.70 -7.29
CA PHE A 76 -4.37 13.91 -8.09
C PHE A 76 -4.84 15.08 -7.21
N LEU A 77 -5.83 14.85 -6.34
CA LEU A 77 -6.31 15.85 -5.40
C LEU A 77 -5.20 16.31 -4.43
N LEU A 78 -4.36 15.39 -3.97
CA LEU A 78 -3.25 15.71 -3.07
C LEU A 78 -2.20 16.58 -3.77
N ASN A 79 -1.85 16.28 -5.02
CA ASN A 79 -0.94 17.10 -5.82
C ASN A 79 -1.50 18.51 -6.05
N TRP A 80 -2.79 18.61 -6.39
CA TRP A 80 -3.46 19.89 -6.53
C TRP A 80 -3.37 20.71 -5.24
N GLN A 81 -3.60 20.07 -4.09
CA GLN A 81 -3.51 20.70 -2.77
C GLN A 81 -2.08 21.13 -2.43
N LEU A 82 -1.07 20.33 -2.79
CA LEU A 82 0.34 20.66 -2.56
C LEU A 82 0.79 21.86 -3.39
N GLN A 83 0.33 21.98 -4.64
CA GLN A 83 0.66 23.12 -5.49
C GLN A 83 0.09 24.43 -4.95
N SER A 84 -1.16 24.42 -4.48
CA SER A 84 -1.77 25.62 -3.88
C SER A 84 -1.08 26.02 -2.57
N PHE A 85 -0.57 25.05 -1.81
CA PHE A 85 0.25 25.31 -0.62
C PHE A 85 1.64 25.85 -0.97
N ALA A 86 2.29 25.29 -1.99
CA ALA A 86 3.59 25.76 -2.46
C ALA A 86 3.55 27.22 -2.96
N ALA A 87 2.49 27.59 -3.70
CA ALA A 87 2.28 28.96 -4.14
C ALA A 87 2.13 29.93 -2.95
N GLN A 88 1.36 29.54 -1.92
CA GLN A 88 1.22 30.34 -0.70
C GLN A 88 2.55 30.50 0.05
N LEU A 89 3.39 29.46 0.08
CA LEU A 89 4.73 29.54 0.66
C LEU A 89 5.67 30.46 -0.14
N GLU A 90 5.62 30.44 -1.48
CA GLU A 90 6.40 31.36 -2.31
C GLU A 90 5.99 32.82 -2.08
N ASP A 91 4.70 33.10 -1.97
CA ASP A 91 4.20 34.44 -1.66
C ASP A 91 4.61 34.87 -0.24
N MET A 92 4.59 33.96 0.74
CA MET A 92 5.15 34.21 2.07
C MET A 92 6.66 34.50 2.00
N LYS A 93 7.42 33.75 1.20
CA LYS A 93 8.85 33.94 1.03
C LYS A 93 9.17 35.29 0.37
N LYS A 94 8.39 35.73 -0.62
CA LYS A 94 8.51 37.06 -1.23
C LYS A 94 8.27 38.18 -0.22
N ASN A 95 7.19 38.09 0.55
CA ASN A 95 6.88 39.08 1.58
C ASN A 95 7.94 39.12 2.70
N MET A 96 8.47 37.96 3.11
CA MET A 96 9.60 37.89 4.03
C MET A 96 10.88 38.44 3.40
N GLY A 97 11.15 38.15 2.13
CA GLY A 97 12.28 38.69 1.38
C GLY A 97 12.23 40.22 1.27
N ASP A 98 11.05 40.80 1.04
CA ASP A 98 10.84 42.25 1.02
C ASP A 98 10.99 42.90 2.40
N MET A 99 10.63 42.20 3.48
CA MET A 99 10.92 42.66 4.84
C MET A 99 12.42 42.58 5.16
N VAL A 100 13.08 41.49 4.76
CA VAL A 100 14.52 41.30 4.97
C VAL A 100 15.34 42.30 4.15
N SER A 101 14.95 42.58 2.89
CA SER A 101 15.61 43.58 2.06
C SER A 101 15.42 45.00 2.61
N LYS A 102 14.24 45.33 3.15
CA LYS A 102 14.02 46.59 3.86
C LYS A 102 14.87 46.69 5.13
N LEU A 103 14.97 45.61 5.91
CA LEU A 103 15.85 45.55 7.09
C LEU A 103 17.34 45.67 6.72
N GLN A 104 17.78 44.98 5.66
CA GLN A 104 19.13 45.07 5.12
C GLN A 104 19.43 46.49 4.65
N SER A 105 18.58 47.12 3.83
CA SER A 105 18.80 48.50 3.37
C SER A 105 18.82 49.51 4.53
N TRP A 106 18.05 49.26 5.59
CA TRP A 106 18.07 50.07 6.81
C TRP A 106 19.37 49.88 7.60
N ILE A 107 19.86 48.64 7.71
CA ILE A 107 21.14 48.31 8.36
C ILE A 107 22.33 48.82 7.54
N GLU A 108 22.30 48.69 6.22
CA GLU A 108 23.35 49.12 5.29
C GLU A 108 23.50 50.65 5.28
N SER A 109 22.40 51.38 5.41
CA SER A 109 22.41 52.84 5.59
C SER A 109 23.04 53.31 6.91
N ARG A 110 23.26 52.39 7.87
CA ARG A 110 23.81 52.66 9.21
C ARG A 110 25.17 52.00 9.46
N VAL A 111 25.43 50.86 8.85
CA VAL A 111 26.59 49.98 9.08
C VAL A 111 26.88 49.28 7.75
N GLY A 112 27.78 49.84 6.94
CA GLY A 112 28.12 49.31 5.61
C GLY A 112 28.78 47.93 5.68
N ILE A 113 27.99 46.86 5.54
CA ILE A 113 28.48 45.48 5.47
C ILE A 113 28.05 44.85 4.14
N ASP A 114 29.05 44.25 3.50
CA ASP A 114 29.12 43.70 2.15
C ASP A 114 28.05 42.64 1.80
N GLU A 115 27.19 42.94 0.84
CA GLU A 115 26.13 42.06 0.31
C GLU A 115 26.65 40.74 -0.28
N ALA A 116 27.90 40.69 -0.75
CA ALA A 116 28.40 39.56 -1.54
C ALA A 116 28.59 38.29 -0.69
N ARG A 117 28.93 38.43 0.59
CA ARG A 117 29.05 37.29 1.51
C ARG A 117 27.70 36.69 1.92
N GLN A 118 26.64 37.49 1.99
CA GLN A 118 25.32 36.97 2.40
C GLN A 118 24.65 36.19 1.27
N LYS A 119 24.82 36.59 0.01
CA LYS A 119 24.29 35.84 -1.15
C LYS A 119 24.99 34.49 -1.32
N ALA A 120 26.31 34.43 -1.12
CA ALA A 120 27.08 33.19 -1.23
C ALA A 120 26.63 32.09 -0.24
N ILE A 121 26.31 32.45 1.01
CA ILE A 121 25.89 31.47 2.04
C ILE A 121 24.49 30.92 1.75
N VAL A 122 23.57 31.75 1.25
CA VAL A 122 22.21 31.32 0.88
C VAL A 122 22.24 30.40 -0.35
N GLU A 123 23.08 30.72 -1.34
CA GLU A 123 23.23 29.92 -2.55
C GLU A 123 23.90 28.56 -2.25
N GLU A 124 24.89 28.54 -1.37
CA GLU A 124 25.56 27.31 -0.91
C GLU A 124 24.64 26.42 -0.06
N GLN A 125 23.77 27.00 0.78
CA GLN A 125 22.77 26.23 1.53
C GLN A 125 21.61 25.71 0.67
N MET A 126 21.19 26.46 -0.37
CA MET A 126 20.20 25.96 -1.34
C MET A 126 20.77 24.83 -2.19
N LYS A 127 22.05 24.92 -2.58
CA LYS A 127 22.73 23.87 -3.34
C LYS A 127 22.94 22.60 -2.51
N ASN A 128 23.38 22.73 -1.25
CA ASN A 128 23.54 21.60 -0.33
C ASN A 128 22.19 20.98 0.11
N GLY A 129 21.14 21.80 0.27
CA GLY A 129 19.78 21.32 0.56
C GLY A 129 19.13 20.58 -0.61
N ALA A 130 19.47 20.96 -1.85
CA ALA A 130 19.06 20.25 -3.06
C ALA A 130 19.86 18.95 -3.27
N GLU A 131 21.13 18.92 -2.87
CA GLU A 131 21.99 17.72 -2.96
C GLU A 131 21.63 16.65 -1.90
N GLY A 132 21.07 17.03 -0.75
CA GLY A 132 20.45 16.09 0.20
C GLY A 132 19.15 15.44 -0.28
N GLY A 133 18.50 16.01 -1.31
CA GLY A 133 17.28 15.48 -1.95
C GLY A 133 17.52 14.80 -3.30
N SER A 134 18.76 14.85 -3.83
CA SER A 134 19.09 14.37 -5.18
C SER A 134 19.72 12.96 -5.21
N THR A 135 19.89 12.30 -4.07
CA THR A 135 20.10 10.84 -4.03
C THR A 135 18.79 10.12 -4.41
N SER A 136 18.53 10.15 -5.72
CA SER A 136 17.79 9.15 -6.47
C SER A 136 16.33 8.92 -6.05
N ILE A 137 15.52 9.98 -6.07
CA ILE A 137 14.04 9.88 -6.01
C ILE A 137 13.51 8.92 -7.10
N ILE A 138 14.16 8.89 -8.27
CA ILE A 138 13.75 8.07 -9.43
C ILE A 138 13.68 6.56 -9.10
N PRO A 139 14.75 5.88 -8.63
CA PRO A 139 14.66 4.47 -8.28
C PRO A 139 13.75 4.19 -7.07
N ALA A 140 13.60 5.14 -6.13
CA ALA A 140 12.65 4.97 -5.03
C ALA A 140 11.19 4.96 -5.52
N LEU A 141 10.83 5.90 -6.41
CA LEU A 141 9.52 5.92 -7.05
C LEU A 141 9.30 4.69 -7.95
N PHE A 142 10.35 4.23 -8.63
CA PHE A 142 10.27 3.04 -9.46
C PHE A 142 10.02 1.78 -8.62
N GLY A 143 10.72 1.62 -7.50
CA GLY A 143 10.50 0.52 -6.55
C GLY A 143 9.08 0.54 -5.98
N MET A 144 8.60 1.71 -5.55
CA MET A 144 7.22 1.87 -5.06
C MET A 144 6.18 1.50 -6.13
N LEU A 145 6.43 1.86 -7.39
CA LEU A 145 5.52 1.55 -8.50
C LEU A 145 5.50 0.05 -8.82
N VAL A 146 6.64 -0.62 -8.77
CA VAL A 146 6.74 -2.08 -8.93
C VAL A 146 5.99 -2.78 -7.80
N ASP A 147 6.21 -2.40 -6.54
CA ASP A 147 5.52 -2.99 -5.38
C ASP A 147 4.01 -2.77 -5.46
N PHE A 148 3.57 -1.58 -5.85
CA PHE A 148 2.16 -1.25 -6.03
C PHE A 148 1.49 -2.13 -7.10
N ILE A 149 2.14 -2.31 -8.25
CA ILE A 149 1.66 -3.19 -9.32
C ILE A 149 1.65 -4.65 -8.84
N LEU A 150 2.68 -5.08 -8.11
CA LEU A 150 2.79 -6.45 -7.60
C LEU A 150 1.63 -6.78 -6.64
N VAL A 151 1.31 -5.87 -5.72
CA VAL A 151 0.17 -6.00 -4.81
C VAL A 151 -1.14 -6.10 -5.59
N LEU A 152 -1.33 -5.26 -6.62
CA LEU A 152 -2.53 -5.31 -7.47
C LEU A 152 -2.70 -6.65 -8.19
N VAL A 153 -1.60 -7.19 -8.74
CA VAL A 153 -1.60 -8.49 -9.40
C VAL A 153 -1.93 -9.60 -8.39
N TYR A 154 -1.42 -9.53 -7.16
CA TYR A 154 -1.77 -10.51 -6.13
C TYR A 154 -3.23 -10.42 -5.67
N ILE A 155 -3.81 -9.22 -5.57
CA ILE A 155 -5.24 -9.05 -5.29
C ILE A 155 -6.06 -9.75 -6.39
N TYR A 156 -5.72 -9.50 -7.66
CA TYR A 156 -6.37 -10.14 -8.81
C TYR A 156 -6.31 -11.67 -8.74
N LEU A 157 -5.11 -12.20 -8.51
CA LEU A 157 -4.87 -13.64 -8.43
C LEU A 157 -5.68 -14.25 -7.27
N LEU A 158 -5.62 -13.67 -6.07
CA LEU A 158 -6.38 -14.16 -4.93
C LEU A 158 -7.90 -14.12 -5.16
N LEU A 159 -8.41 -13.06 -5.80
CA LEU A 159 -9.85 -12.94 -6.10
C LEU A 159 -10.34 -14.05 -7.04
N ILE A 160 -9.56 -14.39 -8.06
CA ILE A 160 -9.90 -15.45 -9.02
C ILE A 160 -9.76 -16.84 -8.39
N TYR A 161 -8.63 -17.09 -7.72
CA TYR A 161 -8.29 -18.41 -7.19
C TYR A 161 -9.04 -18.78 -5.89
N ARG A 162 -9.74 -17.84 -5.24
CA ARG A 162 -10.52 -18.08 -4.00
C ARG A 162 -11.41 -19.33 -4.05
N SER A 163 -11.99 -19.62 -5.20
CA SER A 163 -12.89 -20.76 -5.38
C SER A 163 -12.17 -22.10 -5.50
N ARG A 164 -10.97 -22.10 -6.11
CA ARG A 164 -10.11 -23.30 -6.26
C ARG A 164 -9.46 -23.66 -4.93
N ILE A 165 -9.00 -22.66 -4.18
CA ILE A 165 -8.46 -22.85 -2.82
C ILE A 165 -9.53 -23.44 -1.90
N LYS A 166 -10.75 -22.87 -1.91
CA LYS A 166 -11.87 -23.43 -1.14
C LYS A 166 -12.23 -24.84 -1.57
N ALA A 167 -12.32 -25.13 -2.88
CA ALA A 167 -12.62 -26.46 -3.38
C ALA A 167 -11.54 -27.49 -3.00
N PHE A 168 -10.26 -27.12 -3.04
CA PHE A 168 -9.15 -27.99 -2.64
C PHE A 168 -9.15 -28.26 -1.13
N LEU A 169 -9.38 -27.23 -0.31
CA LEU A 169 -9.51 -27.36 1.14
C LEU A 169 -10.74 -28.19 1.55
N LEU A 170 -11.87 -28.02 0.85
CA LEU A 170 -13.09 -28.80 1.08
C LEU A 170 -12.91 -30.26 0.64
N LYS A 171 -12.32 -30.49 -0.54
CA LYS A 171 -12.10 -31.84 -1.09
C LYS A 171 -11.19 -32.68 -0.20
N ARG A 172 -10.24 -32.05 0.50
CA ARG A 172 -9.34 -32.75 1.43
C ARG A 172 -9.95 -33.01 2.82
N ARG A 173 -11.04 -32.32 3.19
CA ARG A 173 -11.67 -32.43 4.52
C ARG A 173 -13.05 -33.10 4.56
N LEU A 174 -13.73 -33.39 3.45
CA LEU A 174 -15.09 -33.96 3.45
C LEU A 174 -15.24 -35.17 2.48
N PRO A 175 -16.01 -36.22 2.85
CA PRO A 175 -16.44 -37.26 1.91
C PRO A 175 -17.30 -36.65 0.78
N PRO A 176 -17.42 -37.31 -0.38
CA PRO A 176 -18.13 -36.76 -1.54
C PRO A 176 -19.57 -36.37 -1.16
N VAL A 177 -19.89 -35.08 -1.25
CA VAL A 177 -21.25 -34.58 -1.04
C VAL A 177 -22.11 -35.01 -2.23
N THR A 178 -23.01 -35.97 -2.00
CA THR A 178 -23.98 -36.48 -2.98
C THR A 178 -24.84 -35.33 -3.50
N ALA A 179 -24.77 -35.10 -4.81
CA ALA A 179 -25.28 -33.93 -5.49
C ALA A 179 -26.76 -34.06 -5.91
N SER A 180 -27.70 -34.09 -4.97
CA SER A 180 -29.14 -34.03 -5.33
C SER A 180 -29.87 -32.78 -4.84
N ASN A 181 -29.30 -31.93 -3.97
CA ASN A 181 -30.03 -30.72 -3.55
C ASN A 181 -29.18 -29.55 -3.03
N ILE A 182 -28.10 -29.18 -3.74
CA ILE A 182 -27.33 -27.98 -3.41
C ILE A 182 -28.02 -26.75 -4.02
N ARG A 183 -29.13 -26.32 -3.41
CA ARG A 183 -29.60 -24.94 -3.54
C ARG A 183 -28.48 -24.03 -3.03
N ARG A 184 -27.95 -23.19 -3.92
CA ARG A 184 -26.82 -22.27 -3.69
C ARG A 184 -26.93 -21.59 -2.32
N PRO A 185 -26.02 -21.83 -1.36
CA PRO A 185 -26.01 -21.09 -0.11
C PRO A 185 -25.37 -19.70 -0.33
N ARG A 186 -26.04 -18.84 -1.12
CA ARG A 186 -25.65 -17.42 -1.31
C ARG A 186 -25.64 -16.66 0.03
N ALA A 187 -26.44 -17.09 1.01
CA ALA A 187 -26.57 -16.42 2.31
C ALA A 187 -25.39 -16.62 3.27
N LYS A 188 -24.53 -17.65 3.07
CA LYS A 188 -23.47 -17.95 4.05
C LYS A 188 -22.30 -16.98 3.97
N TYR A 189 -22.05 -16.39 2.81
CA TYR A 189 -20.99 -15.38 2.62
C TYR A 189 -21.39 -13.99 3.13
N LEU A 190 -22.67 -13.61 3.06
CA LEU A 190 -23.18 -12.35 3.63
C LEU A 190 -23.00 -12.27 5.16
N ARG A 191 -23.13 -13.40 5.87
CA ARG A 191 -23.00 -13.43 7.35
C ARG A 191 -21.57 -13.24 7.85
N ILE A 192 -20.57 -13.63 7.05
CA ILE A 192 -19.15 -13.42 7.40
C ILE A 192 -18.78 -11.94 7.16
N PHE A 193 -19.36 -11.29 6.14
CA PHE A 193 -19.16 -9.87 5.87
C PHE A 193 -19.82 -8.98 6.94
N SER A 194 -21.02 -9.33 7.42
CA SER A 194 -21.67 -8.59 8.51
C SER A 194 -20.94 -8.75 9.86
N ALA A 195 -20.33 -9.91 10.12
CA ALA A 195 -19.56 -10.16 11.36
C ALA A 195 -18.20 -9.43 11.38
N PHE A 196 -17.59 -9.22 10.22
CA PHE A 196 -16.34 -8.47 10.12
C PHE A 196 -16.58 -6.96 10.16
N SER A 197 -17.66 -6.47 9.50
CA SER A 197 -18.09 -5.06 9.56
C SER A 197 -18.43 -4.62 10.99
N SER A 198 -19.13 -5.47 11.77
CA SER A 198 -19.42 -5.18 13.18
C SER A 198 -18.15 -5.09 14.03
N SER A 199 -17.13 -5.91 13.73
CA SER A 199 -15.86 -5.91 14.47
C SER A 199 -15.01 -4.65 14.20
N PHE A 200 -15.13 -4.06 13.00
CA PHE A 200 -14.40 -2.83 12.65
C PHE A 200 -15.09 -1.56 13.21
N ILE A 201 -16.42 -1.52 13.21
CA ILE A 201 -17.23 -0.41 13.79
C ILE A 201 -17.07 -0.31 15.32
N GLU A 202 -16.88 -1.44 15.99
CA GLU A 202 -16.75 -1.49 17.45
C GLU A 202 -15.38 -0.99 17.96
N VAL A 203 -14.33 -1.08 17.12
CA VAL A 203 -13.01 -0.50 17.40
C VAL A 203 -13.05 1.02 17.25
N ASP A 204 -13.68 1.54 16.21
CA ASP A 204 -13.82 2.99 15.97
C ASP A 204 -14.60 3.69 17.10
N ARG A 205 -15.67 3.05 17.61
CA ARG A 205 -16.48 3.59 18.72
C ARG A 205 -15.70 3.70 20.04
N LYS A 206 -14.71 2.83 20.28
CA LYS A 206 -13.88 2.88 21.49
C LYS A 206 -12.79 3.95 21.44
N ILE A 207 -12.45 4.43 20.24
CA ILE A 207 -11.43 5.49 20.06
C ILE A 207 -12.06 6.88 20.25
N CYS A 208 -13.36 7.06 19.96
CA CYS A 208 -14.07 8.32 20.17
C CYS A 208 -14.63 8.55 21.58
N THR A 209 -14.52 7.57 22.50
CA THR A 209 -15.04 7.68 23.88
C THR A 209 -13.96 7.65 24.97
N ALA A 210 -12.68 7.67 24.57
CA ALA A 210 -11.51 7.86 25.43
C ALA A 210 -10.86 9.21 25.12
#